data_AF-A0AAD5ERE1-F1
#
_entry.id   AF-A0AAD5ERE1-F1
#
_cell.length_a   1.000
_cell.length_b   1.000
_cell.length_c   1.000
_cell.angle_alpha   90.00
_cell.angle_beta   90.00
_cell.angle_gamma   90.00
#
_symmetry.space_group_name_H-M   'P 1'
#
loop_
_entity.id
_entity.type
_entity.pdbx_description
1 polymer ?
#
loop_
_entity_poly.entity_id
_entity_poly.type
_entity_poly.pdbx_seq_one_letter_code
_entity_poly.pdbx_strand_id
1 'polypeptide(L)'
;MDDDSLGITTKTNLGQTPLHFAVASGSTDLVELLLSRTRGKVSINEPDEDGWTPLLWACRPCDKWGTPAQVQYSIVKLLLDRGADPLVRGRTWDDKQWSPLKMARYHGATEEVVHLLKKASRHGREKGEKEDFHASKKGVRLRSAFCDMCLWGIRGLENVCVGCENGIVFCFKCSHWKEELHPHHNNWEVRGTEFEETEETEEESESPETSPEIEQV
;
A
#
# COMPACT_ATOMS: atom_id res chain seq x y z
N MET A 1 28.72 -19.14 12.49
CA MET A 1 27.35 -19.60 12.14
C MET A 1 27.08 -19.12 10.75
N ASP A 2 26.87 -20.03 9.82
CA ASP A 2 26.58 -19.69 8.43
C ASP A 2 25.18 -19.07 8.36
N ASP A 3 25.10 -17.89 7.75
CA ASP A 3 23.87 -17.10 7.65
C ASP A 3 22.71 -17.87 6.99
N ASP A 4 23.07 -18.83 6.12
CA ASP A 4 22.11 -19.70 5.43
C ASP A 4 21.46 -20.73 6.37
N SER A 5 22.09 -21.08 7.50
CA SER A 5 21.49 -22.00 8.48
C SER A 5 20.39 -21.36 9.34
N LEU A 6 20.30 -20.03 9.33
CA LEU A 6 19.25 -19.27 10.04
C LEU A 6 18.03 -19.00 9.15
N GLY A 7 18.07 -19.37 7.87
CA GLY A 7 16.97 -19.18 6.94
C GLY A 7 16.65 -17.72 6.63
N ILE A 8 17.54 -16.75 6.96
CA ILE A 8 17.24 -15.31 6.83
C ILE A 8 17.20 -14.81 5.38
N THR A 9 17.44 -15.69 4.42
CA THR A 9 17.32 -15.46 2.98
C THR A 9 16.12 -16.20 2.36
N THR A 10 15.39 -16.99 3.14
CA THR A 10 14.29 -17.85 2.67
C THR A 10 13.05 -17.03 2.32
N LYS A 11 12.34 -17.43 1.27
CA LYS A 11 11.08 -16.81 0.85
C LYS A 11 9.89 -17.69 1.18
N THR A 12 8.74 -17.07 1.42
CA THR A 12 7.45 -17.78 1.45
C THR A 12 7.01 -18.15 0.04
N ASN A 13 5.93 -18.94 -0.09
CA ASN A 13 5.31 -19.22 -1.38
C ASN A 13 4.76 -17.97 -2.07
N LEU A 14 4.55 -16.87 -1.33
CA LEU A 14 4.17 -15.56 -1.86
C LEU A 14 5.40 -14.68 -2.15
N GLY A 15 6.61 -15.24 -2.19
CA GLY A 15 7.84 -14.52 -2.54
C GLY A 15 8.36 -13.59 -1.42
N GLN A 16 7.69 -13.54 -0.27
CA GLN A 16 8.05 -12.62 0.81
C GLN A 16 9.33 -13.08 1.51
N THR A 17 10.31 -12.18 1.56
CA THR A 17 11.56 -12.35 2.33
C THR A 17 11.38 -11.95 3.80
N PRO A 18 12.32 -12.27 4.71
CA PRO A 18 12.25 -11.84 6.10
C PRO A 18 12.23 -10.32 6.26
N LEU A 19 12.80 -9.58 5.30
CA LEU A 19 12.76 -8.13 5.26
C LEU A 19 11.33 -7.59 5.08
N HIS A 20 10.48 -8.27 4.29
CA HIS A 20 9.05 -7.93 4.17
C HIS A 20 8.33 -8.05 5.51
N PHE A 21 8.61 -9.10 6.27
CA PHE A 21 8.01 -9.31 7.59
C PHE A 21 8.52 -8.30 8.63
N ALA A 22 9.81 -7.94 8.58
CA ALA A 22 10.39 -6.97 9.50
C ALA A 22 9.85 -5.54 9.31
N VAL A 23 9.68 -5.10 8.04
CA VAL A 23 9.02 -3.81 7.79
C VAL A 23 7.56 -3.88 8.22
N ALA A 24 6.91 -5.03 8.00
CA ALA A 24 5.51 -5.20 8.31
C ALA A 24 5.22 -5.26 9.82
N SER A 25 6.20 -5.67 10.64
CA SER A 25 6.06 -5.66 12.10
C SER A 25 6.19 -4.27 12.70
N GLY A 26 6.67 -3.27 11.93
CA GLY A 26 6.99 -1.95 12.47
C GLY A 26 8.15 -1.98 13.45
N SER A 27 9.15 -2.85 13.26
CA SER A 27 10.32 -2.90 14.14
C SER A 27 11.56 -2.40 13.40
N THR A 28 11.92 -1.14 13.62
CA THR A 28 13.13 -0.54 13.01
C THR A 28 14.38 -1.35 13.34
N ASP A 29 14.52 -1.81 14.59
CA ASP A 29 15.65 -2.63 15.03
C ASP A 29 15.75 -3.95 14.25
N LEU A 30 14.61 -4.60 13.97
CA LEU A 30 14.59 -5.84 13.20
C LEU A 30 14.96 -5.59 11.74
N VAL A 31 14.52 -4.47 11.15
CA VAL A 31 14.93 -4.06 9.80
C VAL A 31 16.44 -3.83 9.75
N GLU A 32 17.01 -3.09 10.69
CA GLU A 32 18.46 -2.84 10.75
C GLU A 32 19.26 -4.14 10.96
N LEU A 33 18.78 -5.01 11.84
CA LEU A 33 19.40 -6.30 12.11
C LEU A 33 19.46 -7.17 10.85
N LEU A 34 18.35 -7.29 10.11
CA LEU A 34 18.32 -8.09 8.89
C LEU A 34 19.21 -7.50 7.79
N LEU A 35 19.18 -6.18 7.59
CA LEU A 35 20.01 -5.51 6.60
C LEU A 35 21.51 -5.66 6.91
N SER A 36 21.90 -5.65 8.19
CA SER A 36 23.29 -5.84 8.59
C SER A 36 23.75 -7.31 8.49
N ARG A 37 22.89 -8.28 8.83
CA ARG A 37 23.25 -9.70 8.85
C ARG A 37 23.28 -10.35 7.47
N THR A 38 22.35 -9.99 6.60
CA THR A 38 22.25 -10.61 5.27
C THR A 38 23.41 -10.26 4.35
N ARG A 39 24.21 -9.22 4.66
CA ARG A 39 25.39 -8.80 3.86
C ARG A 39 25.08 -8.67 2.36
N GLY A 40 23.89 -8.21 2.01
CA GLY A 40 23.42 -8.06 0.63
C GLY A 40 22.84 -9.31 -0.02
N LYS A 41 22.75 -10.45 0.68
CA LYS A 41 22.05 -11.65 0.20
C LYS A 41 20.54 -11.46 0.06
N VAL A 42 19.94 -10.58 0.87
CA VAL A 42 18.56 -10.15 0.72
C VAL A 42 18.56 -8.79 0.06
N SER A 43 18.02 -8.70 -1.15
CA SER A 43 17.88 -7.44 -1.85
C SER A 43 16.91 -6.50 -1.12
N ILE A 44 17.28 -5.23 -1.00
CA ILE A 44 16.42 -4.15 -0.46
C ILE A 44 15.15 -3.95 -1.31
N ASN A 45 15.22 -4.35 -2.59
CA ASN A 45 14.18 -4.21 -3.60
C ASN A 45 13.61 -5.56 -4.04
N GLU A 46 13.83 -6.65 -3.29
CA GLU A 46 13.27 -7.94 -3.64
C GLU A 46 11.74 -7.86 -3.68
N PRO A 47 11.06 -8.13 -4.81
CA PRO A 47 9.61 -8.13 -4.86
C PRO A 47 9.02 -9.45 -4.32
N ASP A 48 7.85 -9.35 -3.68
CA ASP A 48 6.94 -10.48 -3.49
C ASP A 48 6.22 -10.83 -4.82
N GLU A 49 5.36 -11.87 -4.81
CA GLU A 49 4.67 -12.32 -6.04
C GLU A 49 3.68 -11.27 -6.62
N ASP A 50 3.25 -10.31 -5.81
CA ASP A 50 2.45 -9.17 -6.27
C ASP A 50 3.33 -8.02 -6.82
N GLY A 51 4.66 -8.17 -6.82
CA GLY A 51 5.59 -7.10 -7.16
C GLY A 51 5.79 -6.08 -6.04
N TRP A 52 5.35 -6.37 -4.81
CA TRP A 52 5.56 -5.46 -3.69
C TRP A 52 6.94 -5.66 -3.08
N THR A 53 7.73 -4.60 -3.05
CA THR A 53 9.02 -4.58 -2.35
C THR A 53 8.85 -4.22 -0.87
N PRO A 54 9.89 -4.39 -0.02
CA PRO A 54 9.84 -3.96 1.37
C PRO A 54 9.45 -2.49 1.56
N LEU A 55 9.85 -1.59 0.65
CA LEU A 55 9.44 -0.19 0.70
C LEU A 55 7.93 -0.01 0.47
N LEU A 56 7.35 -0.75 -0.48
CA LEU A 56 5.91 -0.68 -0.73
C LEU A 56 5.11 -1.21 0.47
N TRP A 57 5.59 -2.26 1.13
CA TRP A 57 5.03 -2.76 2.39
C TRP A 57 5.14 -1.73 3.53
N ALA A 58 6.28 -1.06 3.70
CA ALA A 58 6.49 -0.04 4.74
C ALA A 58 5.56 1.19 4.60
N CYS A 59 5.04 1.45 3.40
CA CYS A 59 4.11 2.54 3.15
C CYS A 59 2.69 2.30 3.68
N ARG A 60 2.42 1.09 4.20
CA ARG A 60 1.22 0.78 4.98
C ARG A 60 1.59 0.88 6.47
N PRO A 61 1.00 1.84 7.22
CA PRO A 61 1.31 2.00 8.63
C PRO A 61 0.82 0.78 9.41
N CYS A 62 1.71 0.17 10.19
CA CYS A 62 1.32 -0.82 11.19
C CYS A 62 0.56 -0.08 12.30
N ASP A 63 -0.74 -0.34 12.43
CA ASP A 63 -1.60 0.20 13.49
C ASP A 63 -1.71 -0.74 14.70
N LYS A 64 -1.01 -1.88 14.67
CA LYS A 64 -1.02 -2.86 15.76
C LYS A 64 -0.15 -2.43 16.93
N TRP A 65 -0.45 -2.99 18.10
CA TRP A 65 0.40 -2.90 19.31
C TRP A 65 0.71 -1.46 19.75
N GLY A 66 -0.05 -0.47 19.28
CA GLY A 66 0.23 0.95 19.55
C GLY A 66 1.51 1.47 18.90
N THR A 67 1.95 0.88 17.77
CA THR A 67 3.14 1.34 17.04
C THR A 67 3.01 2.83 16.69
N PRO A 68 3.94 3.70 17.15
CA PRO A 68 3.89 5.13 16.84
C PRO A 68 4.04 5.40 15.34
N ALA A 69 3.37 6.43 14.82
CA ALA A 69 3.46 6.81 13.40
C ALA A 69 4.91 7.10 12.94
N GLN A 70 5.76 7.53 13.85
CA GLN A 70 7.17 7.89 13.66
C GLN A 70 8.03 6.68 13.31
N VAL A 71 7.58 5.48 13.69
CA VAL A 71 8.20 4.23 13.28
C VAL A 71 8.08 4.04 11.77
N GLN A 72 6.92 4.36 11.17
CA GLN A 72 6.75 4.31 9.73
C GLN A 72 7.75 5.22 9.03
N TYR A 73 7.88 6.46 9.49
CA TYR A 73 8.87 7.40 8.97
C TYR A 73 10.29 6.84 9.06
N SER A 74 10.66 6.28 10.21
CA SER A 74 12.00 5.73 10.45
C SER A 74 12.31 4.57 9.50
N ILE A 75 11.37 3.64 9.31
CA ILE A 75 11.54 2.50 8.40
C ILE A 75 11.60 2.97 6.94
N VAL A 76 10.68 3.82 6.50
CA VAL A 76 10.67 4.34 5.12
C VAL A 76 11.98 5.09 4.82
N LYS A 77 12.43 5.94 5.74
CA LYS A 77 13.70 6.65 5.62
C LYS A 77 14.88 5.69 5.56
N LEU A 78 14.95 4.71 6.45
CA LEU A 78 16.02 3.70 6.46
C LEU A 78 16.09 2.95 5.13
N LEU A 79 14.97 2.49 4.59
CA LEU A 79 14.93 1.77 3.32
C LEU A 79 15.42 2.65 2.16
N LEU A 80 14.95 3.90 2.08
CA LEU A 80 15.38 4.86 1.05
C LEU A 80 16.87 5.19 1.15
N ASP A 81 17.39 5.42 2.36
CA ASP A 81 18.82 5.68 2.61
C ASP A 81 19.69 4.47 2.19
N ARG A 82 19.11 3.26 2.14
CA ARG A 82 19.75 2.01 1.71
C ARG A 82 19.49 1.67 0.23
N GLY A 83 18.92 2.59 -0.54
CA GLY A 83 18.73 2.43 -1.98
C GLY A 83 17.45 1.69 -2.38
N ALA A 84 16.44 1.66 -1.51
CA ALA A 84 15.12 1.19 -1.91
C ALA A 84 14.54 2.07 -3.02
N ASP A 85 13.96 1.45 -4.04
CA ASP A 85 13.41 2.13 -5.21
C ASP A 85 11.99 2.68 -4.90
N PRO A 86 11.79 4.02 -4.89
CA PRO A 86 10.50 4.64 -4.62
C PRO A 86 9.53 4.59 -5.80
N LEU A 87 9.92 4.03 -6.96
CA LEU A 87 9.13 3.97 -8.19
C LEU A 87 8.58 2.57 -8.50
N VAL A 88 8.81 1.61 -7.60
CA VAL A 88 8.29 0.24 -7.72
C VAL A 88 6.77 0.21 -7.94
N ARG A 89 6.30 -0.85 -8.60
CA ARG A 89 4.90 -1.01 -8.98
C ARG A 89 4.39 -2.38 -8.54
N GLY A 90 3.72 -2.41 -7.39
CA GLY A 90 3.03 -3.61 -6.91
C GLY A 90 1.59 -3.66 -7.42
N ARG A 91 1.04 -4.87 -7.60
CA ARG A 91 -0.34 -5.11 -8.02
C ARG A 91 -1.24 -5.48 -6.84
N THR A 92 -2.54 -5.35 -7.05
CA THR A 92 -3.60 -5.76 -6.12
C THR A 92 -4.62 -6.60 -6.87
N TRP A 93 -5.64 -7.13 -6.16
CA TRP A 93 -6.64 -8.03 -6.74
C TRP A 93 -7.39 -7.50 -7.96
N ASP A 94 -7.44 -6.18 -8.13
CA ASP A 94 -8.10 -5.48 -9.23
C ASP A 94 -7.12 -5.08 -10.35
N ASP A 95 -5.93 -5.69 -10.36
CA ASP A 95 -4.80 -5.42 -11.26
C ASP A 95 -4.31 -3.96 -11.27
N LYS A 96 -4.78 -3.13 -10.35
CA LYS A 96 -4.29 -1.76 -10.21
C LYS A 96 -2.85 -1.79 -9.73
N GLN A 97 -2.03 -0.93 -10.33
CA GLN A 97 -0.66 -0.73 -9.92
C GLN A 97 -0.56 0.33 -8.82
N TRP A 98 0.36 0.08 -7.89
CA TRP A 98 0.59 0.88 -6.69
C TRP A 98 2.07 1.20 -6.52
N SER A 99 2.36 2.49 -6.38
CA SER A 99 3.67 2.97 -5.93
C SER A 99 3.71 3.16 -4.42
N PRO A 100 4.92 3.25 -3.83
CA PRO A 100 5.09 3.59 -2.42
C PRO A 100 4.35 4.86 -2.01
N LEU A 101 4.48 5.94 -2.79
CA LEU A 101 3.79 7.21 -2.53
C LEU A 101 2.26 7.09 -2.62
N LYS A 102 1.75 6.34 -3.61
CA LYS A 102 0.31 6.08 -3.76
C LYS A 102 -0.25 5.32 -2.55
N MET A 103 0.48 4.28 -2.12
CA MET A 103 0.13 3.45 -0.97
C MET A 103 0.11 4.26 0.34
N ALA A 104 1.14 5.09 0.55
CA ALA A 104 1.24 5.95 1.73
C ALA A 104 0.05 6.92 1.83
N ARG A 105 -0.34 7.55 0.71
CA ARG A 105 -1.51 8.44 0.64
C ARG A 105 -2.81 7.71 0.94
N TYR A 106 -3.02 6.56 0.31
CA TYR A 106 -4.22 5.75 0.53
C TYR A 106 -4.37 5.33 1.98
N HIS A 107 -3.27 4.97 2.63
CA HIS A 107 -3.27 4.59 4.05
C HIS A 107 -3.27 5.78 5.03
N GLY A 108 -3.23 7.02 4.53
CA GLY A 108 -3.19 8.21 5.36
C GLY A 108 -1.91 8.34 6.19
N ALA A 109 -0.77 8.00 5.61
CA ALA A 109 0.54 8.25 6.20
C ALA A 109 0.75 9.74 6.51
N THR A 110 1.68 10.05 7.41
CA THR A 110 1.97 11.44 7.79
C THR A 110 2.52 12.24 6.62
N GLU A 111 2.35 13.57 6.66
CA GLU A 111 2.92 14.48 5.65
C GLU A 111 4.44 14.34 5.52
N GLU A 112 5.13 13.99 6.60
CA GLU A 112 6.58 13.74 6.61
C GLU A 112 6.94 12.55 5.71
N VAL A 113 6.20 11.44 5.82
CA VAL A 113 6.38 10.24 4.97
C VAL A 113 6.04 10.56 3.53
N VAL A 114 4.91 11.25 3.29
CA VAL A 114 4.46 11.66 1.95
C VAL A 114 5.50 12.56 1.29
N HIS A 115 6.03 13.55 2.01
CA HIS A 115 7.06 14.47 1.52
C HIS A 115 8.37 13.74 1.19
N LEU A 116 8.81 12.84 2.08
CA LEU A 116 10.00 12.04 1.89
C LEU A 116 9.93 11.19 0.62
N LEU A 117 8.82 10.47 0.43
CA LEU A 117 8.58 9.66 -0.77
C LEU A 117 8.47 10.53 -2.03
N LYS A 118 7.76 11.66 -1.97
CA LYS A 118 7.65 12.60 -3.10
C LYS A 118 9.03 13.13 -3.52
N LYS A 119 9.92 13.44 -2.58
CA LYS A 119 11.29 13.85 -2.88
C LYS A 119 12.09 12.71 -3.51
N ALA A 120 11.97 11.50 -2.99
CA ALA A 120 12.67 10.33 -3.51
C ALA A 120 12.24 10.01 -4.95
N SER A 121 10.94 10.01 -5.26
CA SER A 121 10.41 9.74 -6.60
C SER A 121 10.85 10.74 -7.67
N ARG A 122 11.20 11.98 -7.31
CA ARG A 122 11.69 12.99 -8.27
C ARG A 122 13.07 12.67 -8.85
N HIS A 123 13.91 11.96 -8.09
CA HIS A 123 15.31 11.73 -8.46
C HIS A 123 15.52 10.50 -9.37
N GLY A 124 14.48 9.72 -9.64
CA GLY A 124 14.53 8.52 -10.50
C GLY A 124 13.60 8.55 -11.71
N ARG A 125 12.90 9.66 -11.96
CA ARG A 125 11.81 9.69 -12.94
C ARG A 125 12.31 9.73 -14.38
N GLU A 126 11.79 8.84 -15.22
CA GLU A 126 11.94 8.96 -16.67
C GLU A 126 11.13 10.15 -17.20
N LYS A 127 11.65 10.83 -18.23
CA LYS A 127 10.96 11.95 -18.89
C LYS A 127 9.64 11.46 -19.48
N GLY A 128 8.52 11.85 -18.89
CA GLY A 128 7.17 11.63 -19.43
C GLY A 128 6.21 10.84 -18.55
N GLU A 129 6.63 10.31 -17.39
CA GLU A 129 5.67 9.70 -16.45
C GLU A 129 4.62 10.74 -16.03
N LYS A 130 3.34 10.35 -15.93
CA LYS A 130 2.31 11.29 -15.46
C LYS A 130 2.45 11.44 -13.95
N GLU A 131 2.49 12.67 -13.44
CA GLU A 131 2.49 12.93 -11.97
C GLU A 131 1.30 12.27 -11.26
N ASP A 132 0.22 12.05 -11.99
CA ASP A 132 -1.03 11.44 -11.53
C ASP A 132 -0.91 9.96 -11.10
N PHE A 133 0.09 9.20 -11.58
CA PHE A 133 0.20 7.78 -11.18
C PHE A 133 0.33 7.58 -9.66
N HIS A 134 0.99 8.51 -8.98
CA HIS A 134 1.18 8.46 -7.53
C HIS A 134 0.00 9.05 -6.74
N ALA A 135 -1.04 9.57 -7.41
CA ALA A 135 -2.20 10.15 -6.76
C ALA A 135 -3.10 9.07 -6.16
N SER A 136 -3.63 9.35 -4.96
CA SER A 136 -4.62 8.52 -4.30
C SER A 136 -5.36 9.34 -3.25
N LYS A 137 -6.69 9.17 -3.17
CA LYS A 137 -7.49 9.61 -2.03
C LYS A 137 -7.21 8.70 -0.84
N LYS A 138 -7.37 9.21 0.38
CA LYS A 138 -7.26 8.40 1.60
C LYS A 138 -8.42 7.40 1.65
N GLY A 139 -8.10 6.12 1.82
CA GLY A 139 -9.10 5.06 1.96
C GLY A 139 -9.70 5.02 3.36
N VAL A 140 -11.00 4.71 3.44
CA VAL A 140 -11.76 4.60 4.69
C VAL A 140 -11.16 3.47 5.55
N ARG A 141 -10.90 3.73 6.84
CA ARG A 141 -10.47 2.67 7.77
C ARG A 141 -11.70 1.95 8.34
N LEU A 142 -11.83 0.66 8.04
CA LEU A 142 -12.89 -0.17 8.61
C LEU A 142 -12.57 -0.49 10.08
N ARG A 143 -13.29 0.15 11.02
CA ARG A 143 -12.97 0.16 12.46
C ARG A 143 -12.83 -1.20 13.14
N SER A 144 -13.37 -2.27 12.54
CA SER A 144 -13.35 -3.63 13.12
C SER A 144 -12.93 -4.72 12.13
N ALA A 145 -12.43 -4.36 10.95
CA ALA A 145 -12.01 -5.34 9.95
C ALA A 145 -10.48 -5.44 9.89
N PHE A 146 -10.00 -6.67 10.04
CA PHE A 146 -8.61 -7.07 9.85
C PHE A 146 -8.56 -8.13 8.76
N CYS A 147 -7.51 -8.09 7.95
CA CYS A 147 -7.28 -9.12 6.95
C CYS A 147 -6.76 -10.39 7.63
N ASP A 148 -7.39 -11.54 7.43
CA ASP A 148 -6.94 -12.80 8.06
C ASP A 148 -5.54 -13.26 7.61
N MET A 149 -5.07 -12.81 6.44
CA MET A 149 -3.74 -13.13 5.94
C MET A 149 -2.64 -12.22 6.53
N CYS A 150 -2.68 -10.92 6.23
CA CYS A 150 -1.64 -10.01 6.72
C CYS A 150 -1.90 -9.49 8.15
N LEU A 151 -3.06 -9.80 8.70
CA LEU A 151 -3.55 -9.37 10.01
C LEU A 151 -3.64 -7.86 10.18
N TRP A 152 -3.52 -7.09 9.10
CA TRP A 152 -3.57 -5.63 9.14
C TRP A 152 -4.98 -5.12 9.02
N GLY A 153 -5.14 -3.92 9.55
CA GLY A 153 -6.33 -3.13 9.35
C GLY A 153 -6.71 -2.98 7.90
N ILE A 154 -7.93 -3.40 7.55
CA ILE A 154 -8.45 -3.19 6.21
C ILE A 154 -8.81 -1.72 6.00
N ARG A 155 -8.40 -1.20 4.85
CA ARG A 155 -8.83 0.09 4.31
C ARG A 155 -9.55 -0.13 2.99
N GLY A 156 -10.60 0.67 2.80
CA GLY A 156 -11.49 0.60 1.67
C GLY A 156 -12.29 -0.70 1.63
N LEU A 157 -12.15 -1.45 0.53
CA LEU A 157 -12.94 -2.64 0.28
C LEU A 157 -12.34 -3.88 0.95
N GLU A 158 -13.21 -4.72 1.51
CA GLU A 158 -12.88 -6.03 2.04
C GLU A 158 -13.46 -7.14 1.16
N ASN A 159 -12.73 -8.25 1.03
CA ASN A 159 -13.18 -9.44 0.30
C ASN A 159 -13.53 -10.53 1.32
N VAL A 160 -14.82 -10.83 1.46
CA VAL A 160 -15.36 -11.70 2.50
C VAL A 160 -15.81 -13.03 1.89
N CYS A 161 -15.36 -14.14 2.48
CA CYS A 161 -15.87 -15.46 2.16
C CYS A 161 -17.18 -15.70 2.92
N VAL A 162 -18.30 -15.76 2.20
CA VAL A 162 -19.63 -15.98 2.80
C VAL A 162 -19.98 -17.46 2.99
N GLY A 163 -19.13 -18.37 2.50
CA GLY A 163 -19.23 -19.81 2.81
C GLY A 163 -18.67 -20.19 4.18
N CYS A 164 -17.93 -19.29 4.84
CA CYS A 164 -17.33 -19.55 6.15
C CYS A 164 -18.25 -19.15 7.29
N GLU A 165 -18.44 -20.03 8.27
CA GLU A 165 -19.20 -19.74 9.49
C GLU A 165 -18.62 -18.53 10.27
N ASN A 166 -17.30 -18.39 10.27
CA ASN A 166 -16.59 -17.27 10.93
C ASN A 166 -16.22 -16.13 9.97
N GLY A 167 -16.60 -16.21 8.69
CA GLY A 167 -16.34 -15.17 7.67
C GLY A 167 -14.87 -14.80 7.50
N ILE A 168 -14.11 -15.54 6.69
CA ILE A 168 -12.74 -15.16 6.32
C ILE A 168 -12.76 -13.86 5.51
N VAL A 169 -11.93 -12.89 5.88
CA VAL A 169 -11.84 -11.56 5.28
C VAL A 169 -10.41 -11.27 4.80
N PHE A 170 -10.28 -10.84 3.55
CA PHE A 170 -9.01 -10.36 3.01
C PHE A 170 -9.07 -8.88 2.61
N CYS A 171 -7.99 -8.15 2.86
CA CYS A 171 -7.81 -6.80 2.33
C CYS A 171 -7.54 -6.83 0.82
N PHE A 172 -7.70 -5.70 0.15
CA PHE A 172 -7.45 -5.54 -1.28
C PHE A 172 -6.07 -6.05 -1.78
N LYS A 173 -5.03 -6.07 -0.94
CA LYS A 173 -3.78 -6.75 -1.31
C LYS A 173 -3.94 -8.26 -1.30
N CYS A 174 -4.27 -8.83 -0.14
CA CYS A 174 -4.23 -10.27 0.07
C CYS A 174 -5.37 -11.01 -0.66
N SER A 175 -6.44 -10.31 -1.04
CA SER A 175 -7.56 -10.90 -1.78
C SER A 175 -7.16 -11.41 -3.16
N HIS A 176 -6.02 -11.00 -3.71
CA HIS A 176 -5.48 -11.57 -4.95
C HIS A 176 -5.22 -13.08 -4.80
N TRP A 177 -4.73 -13.50 -3.63
CA TRP A 177 -4.35 -14.89 -3.34
C TRP A 177 -5.46 -15.68 -2.63
N LYS A 178 -6.69 -15.14 -2.57
CA LYS A 178 -7.75 -15.70 -1.72
C LYS A 178 -8.10 -17.15 -2.03
N GLU A 179 -8.01 -17.57 -3.29
CA GLU A 179 -8.27 -18.95 -3.71
C GLU A 179 -7.13 -19.90 -3.30
N GLU A 180 -5.88 -19.44 -3.30
CA GLU A 180 -4.74 -20.22 -2.83
C GLU A 180 -4.70 -20.31 -1.29
N LEU A 181 -5.04 -19.20 -0.63
CA LEU A 181 -5.02 -19.09 0.82
C LEU A 181 -6.24 -19.70 1.50
N HIS A 182 -7.35 -19.81 0.77
CA HIS A 182 -8.62 -20.34 1.26
C HIS A 182 -9.34 -21.15 0.17
N PRO A 183 -8.81 -22.32 -0.21
CA PRO A 183 -9.28 -23.09 -1.37
C PRO A 183 -10.61 -23.82 -1.17
N HIS A 184 -11.08 -23.94 0.08
CA HIS A 184 -12.26 -24.74 0.42
C HIS A 184 -13.60 -24.06 0.09
N HIS A 185 -13.59 -22.74 -0.13
CA HIS A 185 -14.78 -21.98 -0.50
C HIS A 185 -14.45 -20.99 -1.62
N ASN A 186 -15.41 -20.77 -2.53
CA ASN A 186 -15.29 -19.85 -3.65
C ASN A 186 -16.38 -18.77 -3.67
N ASN A 187 -17.23 -18.71 -2.64
CA ASN A 187 -18.28 -17.70 -2.49
C ASN A 187 -17.69 -16.44 -1.85
N TRP A 188 -17.26 -15.50 -2.67
CA TRP A 188 -16.64 -14.24 -2.25
C TRP A 188 -17.53 -13.03 -2.54
N GLU A 189 -17.66 -12.14 -1.56
CA GLU A 189 -18.34 -10.85 -1.72
C GLU A 189 -17.36 -9.71 -1.44
N VAL A 190 -17.47 -8.63 -2.21
CA VAL A 190 -16.75 -7.37 -1.94
C VAL A 190 -17.67 -6.46 -1.12
N ARG A 191 -17.20 -6.00 0.04
CA ARG A 191 -17.98 -5.17 0.96
C ARG A 191 -17.21 -3.90 1.36
N GLY A 192 -17.94 -2.93 1.91
CA GLY A 192 -17.40 -1.65 2.40
C GLY A 192 -17.41 -0.53 1.36
N THR A 193 -16.93 0.64 1.77
CA THR A 193 -16.82 1.84 0.93
C THR A 193 -15.34 2.21 0.81
N GLU A 194 -14.85 2.44 -0.42
CA GLU A 194 -13.43 2.72 -0.63
C GLU A 194 -13.01 4.09 -0.11
N PHE A 195 -13.85 5.11 -0.33
CA PHE A 195 -13.61 6.52 0.00
C PHE A 195 -14.81 7.11 0.74
N GLU A 196 -14.59 8.18 1.51
CA GLU A 196 -15.70 8.95 2.10
C GLU A 196 -16.52 9.60 0.97
N GLU A 197 -17.85 9.52 1.05
CA GLU A 197 -18.74 10.25 0.15
C GLU A 197 -18.61 11.74 0.47
N THR A 198 -18.02 12.49 -0.45
CA THR A 198 -18.07 13.95 -0.39
C THR A 198 -19.36 14.38 -1.06
N GLU A 199 -20.27 15.05 -0.35
CA GLU A 199 -21.38 15.75 -0.97
C GLU A 199 -20.81 16.66 -2.06
N GLU A 200 -21.10 16.34 -3.32
CA GLU A 200 -20.77 17.21 -4.44
C GLU A 200 -21.63 18.46 -4.27
N THR A 201 -21.05 19.55 -3.79
CA THR A 201 -21.67 20.86 -3.96
C THR A 201 -21.67 21.15 -5.45
N GLU A 202 -22.78 20.83 -6.11
CA GLU A 202 -23.17 21.38 -7.40
C GLU A 202 -23.22 22.90 -7.26
N GLU A 203 -22.10 23.58 -7.47
CA GLU A 203 -22.14 24.98 -7.88
C GLU A 203 -22.63 25.00 -9.32
N GLU A 204 -23.96 24.94 -9.47
CA GLU A 204 -24.66 25.39 -10.67
C GLU A 204 -24.24 26.84 -10.94
N SER A 205 -23.30 27.02 -11.86
CA SER A 205 -23.07 28.32 -12.48
C SER A 205 -24.21 28.59 -13.48
N GLU A 206 -25.39 28.90 -12.97
CA GLU A 206 -26.39 29.64 -13.74
C GLU A 206 -26.12 31.14 -13.58
N SER A 207 -25.74 31.77 -14.68
CA SER A 207 -25.99 33.20 -14.91
C SER A 207 -26.24 33.39 -16.40
N PRO A 208 -27.46 33.75 -16.82
CA PRO A 208 -27.76 34.07 -18.20
C PRO A 208 -27.34 35.51 -18.48
N GLU A 209 -26.25 35.71 -19.23
CA GLU A 209 -25.96 37.03 -19.79
C GLU A 209 -26.76 37.22 -21.09
N THR A 210 -27.91 37.88 -20.93
CA THR A 210 -28.62 38.57 -22.00
C THR A 210 -27.69 39.59 -22.66
N SER A 211 -27.46 39.48 -23.97
CA SER A 211 -26.94 40.58 -24.79
C SER A 211 -28.00 41.05 -25.78
N PRO A 212 -28.17 42.37 -25.98
CA PRO A 212 -29.22 42.93 -26.82
C PRO A 212 -28.85 42.91 -28.31
N GLU A 213 -29.87 42.78 -29.15
CA GLU A 213 -29.84 42.96 -30.59
C GLU A 213 -29.46 44.40 -30.97
N ILE A 214 -28.56 44.57 -31.95
CA ILE A 214 -28.56 45.72 -32.87
C ILE A 214 -28.34 45.22 -34.31
N GLU A 215 -29.24 45.70 -35.16
CA GLU A 215 -29.54 45.45 -36.58
C GLU A 215 -28.41 45.63 -37.60
N GLN A 216 -28.44 44.78 -38.66
CA GLN A 216 -28.37 45.14 -40.10
C GLN A 216 -29.21 44.06 -40.83
N VAL A 217 -30.24 44.31 -41.64
CA VAL A 217 -30.44 45.23 -42.78
C VAL A 217 -31.92 45.56 -42.93
#